data_AF-A0AA37B273-F1
#
_entry.id   AF-A0AA37B273-F1
#
_cell.length_a   1.000
_cell.length_b   1.000
_cell.length_c   1.000
_cell.angle_alpha   90.00
_cell.angle_beta   90.00
_cell.angle_gamma   90.00
#
_symmetry.space_group_name_H-M   'P 1'
#
loop_
_entity.id
_entity.type
_entity.pdbx_description
1 polymer ?
#
loop_
_entity_poly.entity_id
_entity_poly.type
_entity_poly.pdbx_seq_one_letter_code
_entity_poly.pdbx_strand_id
1 'polypeptide(L)'
;MMNPVELTNDSLKTAFGEKGGQIVHIRDVERGLDCNCVCPGCGSTLIAKKGEVNIHHFAHYDSNGENCNESILHKLSKQIIQNNRYVVAPEIELSCQGTDLAGRAHQRAFTDNAYKLLFKEVIVEQACGDFRPDLTCIAEREKVHIEVVVTNDISPEKLEKVVESGISMIVIDMSGHNSMEDMDTLEKAVLYEAPRRWAYHPAHSEIKEQLSRELEEEIASANLRLKTAVIEHYQLTEQSSSTPATPLLSPTPHQVLLLGYSSAYGYSRKKGRDFDISLLKVGKVISGSCSSNYTVRSRSGYEVDTMVFDESLIPTLETMLFPCVAELEVKAAFRNGRPQIIVAGIKSKYSAS
;
A
#
# COMPACT_ATOMS: atom_id res chain seq x y z
N MET A 1 -32.42 -7.03 20.82
CA MET A 1 -32.27 -7.86 22.03
C MET A 1 -31.51 -9.10 21.60
N MET A 2 -30.20 -9.12 21.84
CA MET A 2 -29.36 -10.29 21.54
C MET A 2 -29.59 -11.33 22.63
N ASN A 3 -29.85 -12.57 22.22
CA ASN A 3 -29.94 -13.71 23.14
C ASN A 3 -28.60 -13.90 23.85
N PRO A 4 -28.59 -14.11 25.18
CA PRO A 4 -27.38 -14.57 25.86
C PRO A 4 -27.06 -15.97 25.36
N VAL A 5 -25.85 -16.15 24.82
CA VAL A 5 -25.32 -17.47 24.48
C VAL A 5 -25.23 -18.25 25.79
N GLU A 6 -26.04 -19.30 25.92
CA GLU A 6 -25.92 -20.26 27.00
C GLU A 6 -24.51 -20.86 26.96
N LEU A 7 -23.71 -20.60 28.00
CA LEU A 7 -22.41 -21.22 28.22
C LEU A 7 -22.64 -22.72 28.49
N THR A 8 -22.67 -23.52 27.43
CA THR A 8 -22.61 -24.97 27.56
C THR A 8 -21.26 -25.38 28.17
N ASN A 9 -21.26 -26.42 29.01
CA ASN A 9 -20.11 -27.04 29.70
C ASN A 9 -18.93 -27.51 28.79
N ASP A 10 -18.96 -27.17 27.51
CA ASP A 10 -17.97 -27.48 26.49
C ASP A 10 -16.88 -26.40 26.36
N SER A 11 -17.12 -25.18 26.85
CA SER A 11 -16.16 -24.07 26.78
C SER A 11 -14.95 -24.19 27.73
N LEU A 12 -14.88 -25.27 28.52
CA LEU A 12 -13.79 -25.58 29.45
C LEU A 12 -12.95 -26.78 29.02
N LYS A 13 -13.31 -27.39 27.88
CA LYS A 13 -12.64 -28.58 27.34
C LYS A 13 -11.76 -28.17 26.17
N THR A 14 -10.66 -28.89 26.03
CA THR A 14 -9.71 -28.69 24.94
C THR A 14 -9.12 -30.04 24.53
N ALA A 15 -8.75 -30.18 23.26
CA ALA A 15 -8.00 -31.34 22.79
C ALA A 15 -6.48 -31.19 23.05
N PHE A 16 -6.02 -30.04 23.54
CA PHE A 16 -4.60 -29.68 23.64
C PHE A 16 -4.14 -29.41 25.06
N GLY A 17 -2.96 -29.93 25.40
CA GLY A 17 -2.23 -29.64 26.63
C GLY A 17 -0.77 -29.32 26.33
N GLU A 18 -0.04 -28.84 27.32
CA GLU A 18 1.40 -28.61 27.22
C GLU A 18 2.16 -29.65 28.05
N LYS A 19 3.17 -30.30 27.44
CA LYS A 19 4.07 -31.25 28.10
C LYS A 19 5.50 -30.94 27.69
N GLY A 20 6.35 -30.59 28.66
CA GLY A 20 7.77 -30.27 28.39
C GLY A 20 7.99 -29.07 27.47
N GLY A 21 7.12 -28.05 27.54
CA GLY A 21 7.21 -26.85 26.69
C GLY A 21 6.72 -27.05 25.26
N GLN A 22 6.05 -28.17 24.96
CA GLN A 22 5.44 -28.44 23.66
C GLN A 22 3.94 -28.69 23.83
N ILE A 23 3.15 -28.11 22.96
CA ILE A 23 1.72 -28.40 22.86
C ILE A 23 1.55 -29.77 22.22
N VAL A 24 0.79 -30.62 22.90
CA VAL A 24 0.50 -32.01 22.54
C VAL A 24 -1.01 -32.22 22.45
N HIS A 25 -1.43 -33.06 21.52
CA HIS A 25 -2.83 -33.45 21.40
C HIS A 25 -3.15 -34.57 22.40
N ILE A 26 -4.39 -34.60 22.90
CA ILE A 26 -4.80 -35.57 23.92
C ILE A 26 -4.60 -37.02 23.46
N ARG A 27 -4.70 -37.32 22.16
CA ARG A 27 -4.49 -38.68 21.65
C ARG A 27 -3.08 -39.20 21.98
N ASP A 28 -2.08 -38.34 22.09
CA ASP A 28 -0.67 -38.70 22.17
C ASP A 28 -0.12 -38.79 23.60
N VAL A 29 -0.96 -38.62 24.61
CA VAL A 29 -0.57 -38.66 26.02
C VAL A 29 -1.19 -39.84 26.78
N GLU A 30 -0.74 -40.11 28.00
CA GLU A 30 -1.33 -41.12 28.86
C GLU A 30 -2.73 -40.69 29.34
N ARG A 31 -3.55 -41.65 29.82
CA ARG A 31 -4.88 -41.35 30.36
C ARG A 31 -4.76 -40.79 31.78
N GLY A 32 -5.67 -39.90 32.16
CA GLY A 32 -5.77 -39.39 33.52
C GLY A 32 -4.67 -38.38 33.84
N LEU A 33 -4.23 -38.35 35.09
CA LEU A 33 -3.17 -37.45 35.56
C LEU A 33 -1.77 -37.89 35.10
N ASP A 34 -1.63 -39.15 34.67
CA ASP A 34 -0.36 -39.68 34.14
C ASP A 34 0.07 -38.98 32.84
N CYS A 35 -0.83 -38.22 32.20
CA CYS A 35 -0.47 -37.37 31.05
C CYS A 35 0.58 -36.31 31.40
N ASN A 36 0.66 -35.89 32.67
CA ASN A 36 1.56 -34.85 33.16
C ASN A 36 1.50 -33.55 32.33
N CYS A 37 0.30 -33.20 31.86
CA CYS A 37 0.07 -32.01 31.03
C CYS A 37 -0.41 -30.83 31.86
N VAL A 38 -0.06 -29.62 31.42
CA VAL A 38 -0.60 -28.36 31.95
C VAL A 38 -1.37 -27.61 30.88
N CYS A 39 -2.29 -26.73 31.28
CA CYS A 39 -3.05 -25.89 30.36
C CYS A 39 -2.16 -24.80 29.77
N PRO A 40 -2.02 -24.71 28.43
CA PRO A 40 -1.26 -23.63 27.81
C PRO A 40 -1.81 -22.23 28.15
N GLY A 41 -3.09 -22.10 28.47
CA GLY A 41 -3.70 -20.82 28.82
C GLY A 41 -3.42 -20.37 30.25
N CYS A 42 -3.89 -21.14 31.24
CA CYS A 42 -3.85 -20.75 32.65
C CYS A 42 -2.73 -21.44 33.46
N GLY A 43 -1.99 -22.38 32.87
CA GLY A 43 -0.91 -23.12 33.53
C GLY A 43 -1.36 -24.18 34.54
N SER A 44 -2.68 -24.36 34.74
CA SER A 44 -3.22 -25.37 35.67
C SER A 44 -2.98 -26.80 35.18
N THR A 45 -2.86 -27.75 36.11
CA THR A 45 -2.77 -29.19 35.80
C THR A 45 -3.99 -29.68 35.04
N LEU A 46 -3.76 -30.45 33.98
CA LEU A 46 -4.80 -31.08 33.17
C LEU A 46 -4.94 -32.57 33.51
N ILE A 47 -6.17 -33.08 33.39
CA ILE A 47 -6.48 -34.51 33.42
C ILE A 47 -6.95 -34.95 32.03
N ALA A 48 -6.29 -35.95 31.44
CA ALA A 48 -6.65 -36.49 30.13
C ALA A 48 -7.85 -37.44 30.23
N LYS A 49 -9.04 -36.98 29.81
CA LYS A 49 -10.25 -37.81 29.79
C LYS A 49 -10.38 -38.51 28.44
N LYS A 50 -10.03 -39.80 28.43
CA LYS A 50 -10.17 -40.71 27.28
C LYS A 50 -11.24 -41.75 27.55
N GLY A 51 -12.12 -41.98 26.60
CA GLY A 51 -13.22 -42.95 26.72
C GLY A 51 -13.99 -43.09 25.42
N GLU A 52 -14.78 -44.17 25.31
CA GLU A 52 -15.49 -44.52 24.07
C GLU A 52 -16.79 -43.74 23.87
N VAL A 53 -17.35 -43.17 24.95
CA VAL A 53 -18.66 -42.49 24.93
C VAL A 53 -18.53 -40.98 24.72
N ASN A 54 -17.49 -40.35 25.28
CA ASN A 54 -17.26 -38.91 25.18
C ASN A 54 -16.00 -38.64 24.37
N ILE A 55 -16.01 -37.57 23.58
CA ILE A 55 -14.84 -37.12 22.82
C ILE A 55 -13.66 -36.93 23.77
N HIS A 56 -12.48 -37.40 23.36
CA HIS A 56 -11.26 -37.24 24.13
C HIS A 56 -10.99 -35.74 24.34
N HIS A 57 -10.91 -35.30 25.59
CA HIS A 57 -10.57 -33.92 25.95
C HIS A 57 -9.76 -33.86 27.25
N PHE A 58 -8.98 -32.81 27.40
CA PHE A 58 -8.43 -32.41 28.67
C PHE A 58 -9.48 -31.64 29.47
N ALA A 59 -9.49 -31.89 30.78
CA ALA A 59 -10.21 -31.07 31.74
C ALA A 59 -9.22 -30.51 32.76
N HIS A 60 -9.57 -29.38 33.36
CA HIS A 60 -8.82 -28.82 34.48
C HIS A 60 -9.01 -29.70 35.73
N TYR A 61 -7.92 -30.07 36.39
CA TYR A 61 -7.98 -30.95 37.56
C TYR A 61 -8.27 -30.17 38.86
N ASP A 62 -7.53 -29.08 39.11
CA ASP A 62 -7.56 -28.33 40.38
C ASP A 62 -8.17 -26.92 40.27
N SER A 63 -8.76 -26.55 39.14
CA SER A 63 -9.36 -25.22 38.93
C SER A 63 -10.77 -25.29 38.38
N ASN A 64 -11.62 -24.36 38.83
CA ASN A 64 -12.93 -24.10 38.23
C ASN A 64 -12.69 -23.40 36.90
N GLY A 65 -12.43 -24.21 35.86
CA GLY A 65 -11.84 -23.85 34.58
C GLY A 65 -12.12 -22.43 34.08
N GLU A 66 -11.05 -21.79 33.61
CA GLU A 66 -11.15 -20.60 32.78
C GLU A 66 -11.33 -21.01 31.31
N ASN A 67 -12.00 -20.18 30.51
CA ASN A 67 -12.05 -20.39 29.07
C ASN A 67 -10.67 -20.05 28.46
N CYS A 68 -9.83 -21.08 28.31
CA CYS A 68 -8.47 -20.94 27.80
C CYS A 68 -8.36 -21.11 26.27
N ASN A 69 -9.48 -21.21 25.55
CA ASN A 69 -9.50 -21.53 24.12
C ASN A 69 -8.60 -20.59 23.30
N GLU A 70 -8.72 -19.28 23.54
CA GLU A 70 -7.91 -18.27 22.85
C GLU A 70 -6.42 -18.48 23.08
N SER A 71 -5.98 -18.55 24.34
CA SER A 71 -4.57 -18.72 24.66
C SER A 71 -3.99 -20.02 24.11
N ILE A 72 -4.80 -21.09 24.08
CA ILE A 72 -4.39 -22.39 23.51
C ILE A 72 -4.22 -22.26 22.00
N LEU A 73 -5.20 -21.72 21.27
CA LEU A 73 -5.12 -21.53 19.82
C LEU A 73 -3.97 -20.61 19.44
N HIS A 74 -3.76 -19.54 20.19
CA HIS A 74 -2.68 -18.58 19.97
C HIS A 74 -1.30 -19.26 20.07
N LYS A 75 -1.05 -19.98 21.17
CA LYS A 75 0.22 -20.70 21.36
C LYS A 75 0.40 -21.85 20.36
N LEU A 76 -0.67 -22.61 20.09
CA LEU A 76 -0.63 -23.72 19.13
C LEU A 76 -0.29 -23.22 17.72
N SER A 77 -0.91 -22.12 17.29
CA SER A 77 -0.62 -21.50 15.98
C SER A 77 0.85 -21.09 15.86
N LYS A 78 1.43 -20.49 16.91
CA LYS A 78 2.86 -20.15 16.94
C LYS A 78 3.74 -21.40 16.80
N GLN A 79 3.41 -22.47 17.52
CA GLN A 79 4.15 -23.73 17.45
C GLN A 79 4.05 -24.38 16.06
N ILE A 80 2.86 -24.39 15.46
CA ILE A 80 2.64 -24.93 14.09
C ILE A 80 3.53 -24.20 13.09
N ILE A 81 3.57 -22.86 13.13
CA ILE A 81 4.41 -22.06 12.23
C ILE A 81 5.90 -22.30 12.51
N GLN A 82 6.30 -22.38 13.78
CA GLN A 82 7.69 -22.64 14.16
C GLN A 82 8.18 -24.02 13.68
N ASN A 83 7.33 -25.05 13.78
CA ASN A 83 7.66 -26.41 13.36
C ASN A 83 7.70 -26.57 11.84
N ASN A 84 6.71 -26.02 11.14
CA ASN A 84 6.59 -26.16 9.69
C ASN A 84 7.46 -25.16 8.91
N ARG A 85 7.78 -24.00 9.50
CA ARG A 85 8.61 -22.93 8.93
C ARG A 85 8.11 -22.37 7.60
N TYR A 86 6.80 -22.28 7.44
CA TYR A 86 6.19 -21.56 6.33
C TYR A 86 4.77 -21.15 6.67
N VAL A 87 4.22 -20.22 5.89
CA VAL A 87 2.78 -19.94 5.77
C VAL A 87 2.47 -19.57 4.32
N VAL A 88 1.20 -19.62 3.91
CA VAL A 88 0.75 -18.93 2.70
C VAL A 88 0.54 -17.46 3.00
N ALA A 89 1.27 -16.60 2.30
CA ALA A 89 1.12 -15.16 2.37
C ALA A 89 -0.21 -14.72 1.73
N PRO A 90 -0.87 -13.67 2.24
CA PRO A 90 -2.10 -13.13 1.65
C PRO A 90 -1.86 -12.60 0.23
N GLU A 91 -2.90 -12.66 -0.59
CA GLU A 91 -2.99 -11.90 -1.84
C GLU A 91 -2.90 -10.39 -1.54
N ILE A 92 -2.26 -9.65 -2.45
CA ILE A 92 -2.28 -8.19 -2.45
C ILE A 92 -3.30 -7.75 -3.49
N GLU A 93 -4.36 -7.08 -3.05
CA GLU A 93 -5.34 -6.43 -3.94
C GLU A 93 -5.42 -4.94 -3.62
N LEU A 94 -4.97 -4.11 -4.55
CA LEU A 94 -4.97 -2.65 -4.43
C LEU A 94 -5.69 -2.04 -5.62
N SER A 95 -6.54 -1.05 -5.37
CA SER A 95 -7.21 -0.32 -6.44
C SER A 95 -7.40 1.16 -6.12
N CYS A 96 -7.53 1.96 -7.17
CA CYS A 96 -7.92 3.35 -7.11
C CYS A 96 -8.97 3.65 -8.20
N GLN A 97 -9.79 4.66 -7.95
CA GLN A 97 -10.90 5.05 -8.81
C GLN A 97 -11.02 6.57 -8.87
N GLY A 98 -11.53 7.07 -9.99
CA GLY A 98 -11.73 8.49 -10.23
C GLY A 98 -12.72 8.71 -11.37
N THR A 99 -13.12 9.96 -11.56
CA THR A 99 -14.17 10.31 -12.53
C THR A 99 -13.68 11.41 -13.44
N ASP A 100 -13.98 11.30 -14.73
CA ASP A 100 -13.69 12.35 -15.71
C ASP A 100 -14.77 13.45 -15.71
N LEU A 101 -14.56 14.52 -16.49
CA LEU A 101 -15.48 15.65 -16.62
C LEU A 101 -16.82 15.28 -17.28
N ALA A 102 -16.88 14.14 -17.98
CA ALA A 102 -18.11 13.60 -18.53
C ALA A 102 -18.88 12.72 -17.52
N GLY A 103 -18.38 12.57 -16.29
CA GLY A 103 -18.97 11.73 -15.27
C GLY A 103 -18.68 10.24 -15.45
N ARG A 104 -17.74 9.85 -16.34
CA ARG A 104 -17.35 8.45 -16.56
C ARG A 104 -16.36 8.03 -15.49
N ALA A 105 -16.62 6.88 -14.88
CA ALA A 105 -15.73 6.29 -13.89
C ALA A 105 -14.53 5.61 -14.57
N HIS A 106 -13.35 5.80 -14.00
CA HIS A 106 -12.10 5.15 -14.35
C HIS A 106 -11.56 4.40 -13.13
N GLN A 107 -10.94 3.25 -13.35
CA GLN A 107 -10.36 2.43 -12.29
C GLN A 107 -9.01 1.86 -12.72
N ARG A 108 -8.11 1.74 -11.74
CA ARG A 108 -6.87 0.97 -11.84
C ARG A 108 -6.76 0.03 -10.67
N ALA A 109 -6.21 -1.16 -10.92
CA ALA A 109 -6.01 -2.18 -9.90
C ALA A 109 -4.69 -2.91 -10.12
N PHE A 110 -4.13 -3.41 -9.02
CA PHE A 110 -2.99 -4.30 -8.98
C PHE A 110 -3.36 -5.51 -8.12
N THR A 111 -3.07 -6.69 -8.63
CA THR A 111 -3.21 -7.95 -7.90
C THR A 111 -1.89 -8.71 -7.91
N ASP A 112 -1.49 -9.24 -6.76
CA ASP A 112 -0.39 -10.19 -6.63
C ASP A 112 -0.84 -11.39 -5.82
N ASN A 113 -0.71 -12.58 -6.41
CA ASN A 113 -1.33 -13.81 -5.91
C ASN A 113 -0.77 -14.23 -4.55
N ALA A 114 -1.59 -14.91 -3.75
CA ALA A 114 -1.11 -15.62 -2.57
C ALA A 114 -0.01 -16.62 -2.94
N TYR A 115 1.03 -16.71 -2.11
CA TYR A 115 2.18 -17.57 -2.36
C TYR A 115 2.70 -18.22 -1.07
N LYS A 116 3.40 -19.35 -1.20
CA LYS A 116 4.01 -20.05 -0.06
C LYS A 116 5.29 -19.31 0.36
N LEU A 117 5.29 -18.72 1.54
CA LEU A 117 6.43 -18.02 2.12
C LEU A 117 7.21 -18.95 3.05
N LEU A 118 8.45 -19.27 2.69
CA LEU A 118 9.34 -20.18 3.42
C LEU A 118 10.26 -19.42 4.37
N PHE A 119 10.47 -19.96 5.56
CA PHE A 119 11.30 -19.37 6.61
C PHE A 119 12.56 -20.18 6.88
N LYS A 120 13.70 -19.51 6.91
CA LYS A 120 14.97 -20.07 7.41
C LYS A 120 14.92 -20.21 8.93
N GLU A 121 14.36 -19.20 9.59
CA GLU A 121 14.28 -19.10 11.04
C GLU A 121 12.92 -18.51 11.45
N VAL A 122 12.37 -19.02 12.56
CA VAL A 122 11.14 -18.53 13.17
C VAL A 122 11.40 -18.29 14.66
N ILE A 123 11.28 -17.04 15.09
CA ILE A 123 11.56 -16.59 16.45
C ILE A 123 10.25 -16.13 17.08
N VAL A 124 9.81 -16.85 18.12
CA VAL A 124 8.56 -16.57 18.83
C VAL A 124 8.77 -15.42 19.81
N GLU A 125 7.84 -14.46 19.84
CA GLU A 125 7.79 -13.37 20.82
C GLU A 125 9.09 -12.55 20.95
N GLN A 126 9.81 -12.36 19.85
CA GLN A 126 11.00 -11.49 19.82
C GLN A 126 10.57 -10.01 19.86
N ALA A 127 11.12 -9.23 20.81
CA ALA A 127 10.91 -7.80 20.85
C ALA A 127 11.46 -7.10 19.59
N CYS A 128 10.70 -6.15 19.04
CA CYS A 128 11.07 -5.34 17.88
C CYS A 128 10.83 -3.87 18.20
N GLY A 129 11.86 -3.18 18.71
CA GLY A 129 11.72 -1.81 19.22
C GLY A 129 10.68 -1.78 20.35
N ASP A 130 9.63 -0.98 20.18
CA ASP A 130 8.61 -0.71 21.20
C ASP A 130 7.37 -1.60 21.09
N PHE A 131 7.42 -2.65 20.27
CA PHE A 131 6.36 -3.65 20.18
C PHE A 131 6.94 -5.07 20.10
N ARG A 132 6.07 -6.05 20.31
CA ARG A 132 6.41 -7.47 20.21
C ARG A 132 5.41 -8.18 19.30
N PRO A 133 5.80 -8.61 18.10
CA PRO A 133 4.99 -9.50 17.27
C PRO A 133 4.96 -10.91 17.88
N ASP A 134 3.94 -11.69 17.55
CA ASP A 134 3.87 -13.10 17.98
C ASP A 134 5.00 -13.93 17.39
N LEU A 135 5.28 -13.73 16.11
CA LEU A 135 6.38 -14.40 15.41
C LEU A 135 7.17 -13.39 14.60
N THR A 136 8.49 -13.56 14.64
CA THR A 136 9.43 -12.93 13.74
C THR A 136 10.05 -14.00 12.86
N CYS A 137 9.72 -13.97 11.58
CA CYS A 137 10.14 -14.97 10.62
C CYS A 137 11.18 -14.38 9.66
N ILE A 138 12.28 -15.11 9.45
CA ILE A 138 13.36 -14.73 8.54
C ILE A 138 13.21 -15.56 7.26
N ALA A 139 12.77 -14.92 6.18
CA ALA A 139 12.69 -15.53 4.85
C ALA A 139 14.02 -15.34 4.10
N GLU A 140 14.11 -15.80 2.84
CA GLU A 140 15.36 -15.70 2.08
C GLU A 140 15.82 -14.27 1.82
N ARG A 141 14.88 -13.37 1.54
CA ARG A 141 15.13 -12.00 1.06
C ARG A 141 14.64 -10.92 2.02
N GLU A 142 13.84 -11.30 3.00
CA GLU A 142 13.14 -10.35 3.85
C GLU A 142 12.85 -10.94 5.22
N LYS A 143 12.53 -10.03 6.14
CA LYS A 143 12.01 -10.34 7.47
C LYS A 143 10.51 -10.07 7.45
N VAL A 144 9.72 -10.96 8.03
CA VAL A 144 8.26 -10.84 8.08
C VAL A 144 7.79 -11.08 9.51
N HIS A 145 6.92 -10.21 10.00
CA HIS A 145 6.22 -10.41 11.26
C HIS A 145 4.89 -11.12 11.02
N ILE A 146 4.50 -11.98 11.95
CA ILE A 146 3.18 -12.60 11.96
C ILE A 146 2.53 -12.33 13.30
N GLU A 147 1.27 -11.89 13.25
CA GLU A 147 0.37 -11.81 14.39
C GLU A 147 -0.73 -12.86 14.23
N VAL A 148 -1.02 -13.59 15.30
CA VAL A 148 -2.15 -14.52 15.35
C VAL A 148 -3.26 -13.86 16.15
N VAL A 149 -4.41 -13.65 15.52
CA VAL A 149 -5.60 -13.06 16.15
C VAL A 149 -6.57 -14.18 16.50
N VAL A 150 -7.17 -14.15 17.69
CA VAL A 150 -8.25 -15.08 18.07
C VAL A 150 -9.49 -14.33 18.55
N THR A 151 -9.35 -13.35 19.45
CA THR A 151 -10.49 -12.49 19.82
C THR A 151 -10.24 -11.02 19.53
N ASN A 152 -9.04 -10.52 19.83
CA ASN A 152 -8.70 -9.12 19.65
C ASN A 152 -7.76 -8.93 18.45
N ASP A 153 -8.17 -8.08 17.52
CA ASP A 153 -7.33 -7.67 16.39
C ASP A 153 -6.22 -6.71 16.86
N ILE A 154 -5.26 -6.44 15.96
CA ILE A 154 -4.13 -5.54 16.19
C ILE A 154 -4.63 -4.14 16.56
N SER A 155 -4.12 -3.61 17.68
CA SER A 155 -4.44 -2.25 18.10
C SER A 155 -3.85 -1.20 17.13
N PRO A 156 -4.51 -0.03 16.96
CA PRO A 156 -3.98 1.05 16.12
C PRO A 156 -2.56 1.49 16.51
N GLU A 157 -2.26 1.58 17.81
CA GLU A 157 -0.94 1.92 18.32
C GLU A 157 0.15 0.92 17.89
N LYS A 158 -0.19 -0.39 17.88
CA LYS A 158 0.73 -1.43 17.40
C LYS A 158 0.92 -1.31 15.90
N LEU A 159 -0.14 -1.03 15.14
CA LEU A 159 -0.07 -0.84 13.69
C LEU A 159 0.84 0.33 13.29
N GLU A 160 0.77 1.46 14.00
CA GLU A 160 1.67 2.60 13.78
C GLU A 160 3.14 2.21 13.93
N LYS A 161 3.48 1.51 15.02
CA LYS A 161 4.84 1.00 15.26
C LYS A 161 5.32 0.00 14.20
N VAL A 162 4.40 -0.81 13.68
CA VAL A 162 4.70 -1.75 12.58
C VAL A 162 5.03 -0.98 11.30
N VAL A 163 4.26 0.05 10.97
CA VAL A 163 4.53 0.92 9.81
C VAL A 163 5.89 1.63 9.97
N GLU A 164 6.19 2.14 11.16
CA GLU A 164 7.48 2.78 11.47
C GLU A 164 8.67 1.82 11.34
N SER A 165 8.48 0.54 11.68
CA SER A 165 9.53 -0.48 11.55
C SER A 165 9.91 -0.77 10.09
N GLY A 166 9.00 -0.51 9.14
CA GLY A 166 9.18 -0.83 7.72
C GLY A 166 9.18 -2.33 7.39
N ILE A 167 8.93 -3.20 8.37
CA ILE A 167 8.89 -4.66 8.21
C ILE A 167 7.45 -5.10 7.93
N SER A 168 7.25 -5.95 6.92
CA SER A 168 5.92 -6.46 6.58
C SER A 168 5.33 -7.29 7.73
N MET A 169 4.00 -7.21 7.90
CA MET A 169 3.28 -7.95 8.93
C MET A 169 2.04 -8.63 8.36
N ILE A 170 1.96 -9.95 8.55
CA ILE A 170 0.80 -10.78 8.23
C ILE A 170 -0.04 -10.95 9.50
N VAL A 171 -1.35 -10.84 9.36
CA VAL A 171 -2.33 -11.26 10.38
C VAL A 171 -2.94 -12.57 9.93
N ILE A 172 -2.99 -13.55 10.84
CA ILE A 172 -3.71 -14.81 10.65
C ILE A 172 -4.83 -14.84 11.69
N ASP A 173 -6.07 -14.87 11.21
CA ASP A 173 -7.26 -14.83 12.05
C ASP A 173 -7.78 -16.24 12.33
N MET A 174 -7.61 -16.67 13.58
CA MET A 174 -8.04 -17.95 14.12
C MET A 174 -9.33 -17.85 14.94
N SER A 175 -10.05 -16.71 14.89
CA SER A 175 -11.30 -16.49 15.64
C SER A 175 -12.43 -17.47 15.28
N GLY A 176 -12.40 -17.99 14.05
CA GLY A 176 -13.34 -19.00 13.56
C GLY A 176 -13.07 -20.43 14.03
N HIS A 177 -11.99 -20.67 14.80
CA HIS A 177 -11.56 -22.01 15.20
C HIS A 177 -11.70 -22.27 16.70
N ASN A 178 -11.69 -23.55 17.07
CA ASN A 178 -11.76 -24.01 18.45
C ASN A 178 -10.64 -25.03 18.76
N SER A 179 -10.10 -24.99 19.97
CA SER A 179 -9.10 -25.91 20.50
C SER A 179 -9.59 -27.35 20.71
N MET A 180 -10.83 -27.67 20.34
CA MET A 180 -11.38 -29.03 20.25
C MET A 180 -11.27 -29.63 18.85
N GLU A 181 -10.94 -28.83 17.83
CA GLU A 181 -10.65 -29.33 16.49
C GLU A 181 -9.38 -30.20 16.49
N ASP A 182 -9.29 -31.10 15.51
CA ASP A 182 -8.11 -31.94 15.37
C ASP A 182 -6.89 -31.16 14.83
N MET A 183 -5.71 -31.73 15.04
CA MET A 183 -4.44 -31.12 14.63
C MET A 183 -4.35 -30.84 13.13
N ASP A 184 -4.82 -31.74 12.28
CA ASP A 184 -4.72 -31.59 10.83
C ASP A 184 -5.55 -30.38 10.35
N THR A 185 -6.71 -30.18 10.95
CA THR A 185 -7.60 -29.05 10.65
C THR A 185 -6.96 -27.74 11.08
N LEU A 186 -6.42 -27.68 12.30
CA LEU A 186 -5.76 -26.47 12.81
C LEU A 186 -4.45 -26.16 12.08
N GLU A 187 -3.66 -27.17 11.70
CA GLU A 187 -2.48 -26.98 10.86
C GLU A 187 -2.84 -26.41 9.49
N LYS A 188 -3.86 -26.96 8.82
CA LYS A 188 -4.34 -26.43 7.54
C LYS A 188 -4.84 -24.99 7.67
N ALA A 189 -5.61 -24.70 8.72
CA ALA A 189 -6.07 -23.36 9.01
C ALA A 189 -4.90 -22.38 9.15
N VAL A 190 -3.99 -22.63 10.08
CA VAL A 190 -2.83 -21.75 10.36
C VAL A 190 -1.95 -21.57 9.12
N LEU A 191 -1.64 -22.66 8.41
CA LEU A 191 -0.68 -22.60 7.31
C LEU A 191 -1.30 -22.07 6.00
N TYR A 192 -2.60 -22.27 5.76
CA TYR A 192 -3.22 -22.06 4.43
C TYR A 192 -4.59 -21.36 4.42
N GLU A 193 -5.54 -21.81 5.23
CA GLU A 193 -6.97 -21.54 4.99
C GLU A 193 -7.55 -20.41 5.84
N ALA A 194 -7.05 -20.23 7.07
CA ALA A 194 -7.55 -19.19 7.97
C ALA A 194 -7.47 -17.80 7.31
N PRO A 195 -8.49 -16.93 7.49
CA PRO A 195 -8.47 -15.59 6.94
C PRO A 195 -7.18 -14.86 7.30
N ARG A 196 -6.57 -14.22 6.30
CA ARG A 196 -5.27 -13.59 6.47
C ARG A 196 -5.16 -12.32 5.64
N ARG A 197 -4.42 -11.35 6.17
CA ARG A 197 -4.22 -10.05 5.52
C ARG A 197 -2.85 -9.48 5.86
N TRP A 198 -2.36 -8.62 4.98
CA TRP A 198 -1.23 -7.75 5.31
C TRP A 198 -1.73 -6.63 6.22
N ALA A 199 -1.32 -6.62 7.49
CA ALA A 199 -1.50 -5.44 8.33
C ALA A 199 -0.68 -4.27 7.78
N TYR A 200 0.53 -4.57 7.32
CA TYR A 200 1.39 -3.65 6.61
C TYR A 200 2.27 -4.42 5.63
N HIS A 201 2.49 -3.83 4.46
CA HIS A 201 3.46 -4.33 3.48
C HIS A 201 4.15 -3.12 2.82
N PRO A 202 5.49 -3.08 2.79
CA PRO A 202 6.22 -1.88 2.35
C PRO A 202 5.91 -1.49 0.90
N ALA A 203 5.65 -2.47 0.02
CA ALA A 203 5.29 -2.21 -1.37
C ALA A 203 3.89 -1.58 -1.56
N HIS A 204 2.98 -1.66 -0.58
CA HIS A 204 1.61 -1.15 -0.76
C HIS A 204 1.56 0.34 -1.07
N SER A 205 2.36 1.14 -0.37
CA SER A 205 2.40 2.60 -0.58
C SER A 205 2.91 2.95 -1.98
N GLU A 206 3.97 2.27 -2.43
CA GLU A 206 4.57 2.52 -3.75
C GLU A 206 3.62 2.12 -4.89
N ILE A 207 3.01 0.93 -4.79
CA ILE A 207 2.02 0.46 -5.77
C ILE A 207 0.82 1.42 -5.82
N LYS A 208 0.32 1.86 -4.65
CA LYS A 208 -0.84 2.76 -4.58
C LYS A 208 -0.55 4.15 -5.17
N GLU A 209 0.64 4.69 -4.94
CA GLU A 209 1.09 5.95 -5.57
C GLU A 209 1.21 5.80 -7.08
N GLN A 210 1.76 4.68 -7.56
CA GLN A 210 1.86 4.40 -8.99
C GLN A 210 0.47 4.29 -9.64
N LEU A 211 -0.44 3.48 -9.07
CA LEU A 211 -1.80 3.31 -9.59
C LEU A 211 -2.55 4.66 -9.66
N SER A 212 -2.43 5.49 -8.62
CA SER A 212 -3.05 6.82 -8.59
C SER A 212 -2.55 7.74 -9.70
N ARG A 213 -1.23 7.78 -9.93
CA ARG A 213 -0.62 8.58 -11.00
C ARG A 213 -1.06 8.12 -12.39
N GLU A 214 -1.05 6.81 -12.65
CA GLU A 214 -1.51 6.26 -13.93
C GLU A 214 -2.99 6.55 -14.19
N LEU A 215 -3.82 6.51 -13.14
CA LEU A 215 -5.23 6.87 -13.21
C LEU A 215 -5.43 8.37 -13.48
N GLU A 216 -4.69 9.24 -12.82
CA GLU A 216 -4.73 10.70 -13.04
C GLU A 216 -4.33 11.05 -14.47
N GLU A 217 -3.31 10.40 -15.03
CA GLU A 217 -2.89 10.56 -16.42
C GLU A 217 -4.00 10.13 -17.40
N GLU A 218 -4.69 9.02 -17.12
CA GLU A 218 -5.83 8.57 -17.94
C GLU A 218 -7.00 9.56 -17.90
N ILE A 219 -7.39 10.00 -16.70
CA ILE A 219 -8.48 10.96 -16.50
C ILE A 219 -8.14 12.29 -17.18
N ALA A 220 -6.90 12.78 -17.04
CA ALA A 220 -6.44 13.99 -17.70
C ALA A 220 -6.51 13.86 -19.24
N SER A 221 -6.10 12.72 -19.78
CA SER A 221 -6.22 12.42 -21.22
C SER A 221 -7.67 12.38 -21.70
N ALA A 222 -8.58 11.78 -20.91
CA ALA A 222 -10.01 11.74 -21.21
C ALA A 222 -10.63 13.14 -21.18
N ASN A 223 -10.30 13.94 -20.16
CA ASN A 223 -10.75 15.32 -20.00
C ASN A 223 -10.26 16.22 -21.13
N LEU A 224 -9.01 16.06 -21.56
CA LEU A 224 -8.46 16.81 -22.68
C LEU A 224 -9.22 16.51 -23.97
N ARG A 225 -9.47 15.23 -24.26
CA ARG A 225 -10.27 14.80 -25.42
C ARG A 225 -11.68 15.40 -25.39
N LEU A 226 -12.34 15.40 -24.23
CA LEU A 226 -13.66 15.99 -24.06
C LEU A 226 -13.65 17.50 -24.33
N LYS A 227 -12.69 18.23 -23.74
CA LYS A 227 -12.53 19.68 -23.95
C LYS A 227 -12.33 20.00 -25.43
N THR A 228 -11.44 19.26 -26.11
CA THR A 228 -11.20 19.44 -27.56
C THR A 228 -12.47 19.20 -28.37
N ALA A 229 -13.20 18.12 -28.11
CA ALA A 229 -14.44 17.80 -28.82
C ALA A 229 -15.54 18.86 -28.61
N VAL A 230 -15.66 19.41 -27.39
CA VAL A 230 -16.62 20.49 -27.09
C VAL A 230 -16.25 21.77 -27.85
N ILE A 231 -14.98 22.15 -27.86
CA ILE A 231 -14.50 23.34 -28.60
C ILE A 231 -14.79 23.21 -30.09
N GLU A 232 -14.49 22.06 -30.69
CA GLU A 232 -14.76 21.77 -32.11
C GLU A 232 -16.26 21.80 -32.43
N HIS A 233 -17.10 21.17 -31.58
CA HIS A 233 -18.54 21.08 -31.82
C HIS A 233 -19.25 22.43 -31.79
N TYR A 234 -18.88 23.30 -30.84
CA TYR A 234 -19.51 24.60 -30.66
C TYR A 234 -18.87 25.71 -31.52
N GLN A 235 -17.86 25.40 -32.35
CA GLN A 235 -17.11 26.39 -33.12
C GLN A 235 -16.67 27.57 -32.24
N LEU A 236 -16.24 27.27 -31.00
CA LEU A 236 -15.83 28.30 -30.03
C LEU A 236 -14.46 28.89 -30.34
N THR A 237 -13.82 28.48 -31.44
CA THR A 237 -12.78 29.27 -32.10
C THR A 237 -13.46 30.50 -32.68
N GLU A 238 -13.12 31.72 -32.24
CA GLU A 238 -13.93 32.88 -32.64
C GLU A 238 -14.06 32.98 -34.15
N GLN A 239 -15.22 33.47 -34.55
CA GLN A 239 -15.51 33.88 -35.90
C GLN A 239 -14.61 35.07 -36.26
N SER A 240 -13.40 34.78 -36.75
CA SER A 240 -12.71 35.66 -37.68
C SER A 240 -12.52 34.94 -39.01
N SER A 241 -13.06 35.59 -40.03
CA SER A 241 -13.22 35.21 -41.42
C SER A 241 -11.98 34.59 -42.08
N SER A 242 -12.27 33.67 -43.02
CA SER A 242 -11.42 33.17 -44.11
C SER A 242 -10.19 32.35 -43.72
N THR A 243 -10.35 31.02 -43.80
CA THR A 243 -9.29 29.97 -43.87
C THR A 243 -8.15 30.07 -42.88
N PRO A 244 -8.03 29.14 -41.90
CA PRO A 244 -6.76 28.91 -41.25
C PRO A 244 -6.17 27.59 -41.76
N ALA A 245 -5.12 27.69 -42.57
CA ALA A 245 -4.01 26.76 -42.38
C ALA A 245 -3.68 26.78 -40.89
N THR A 246 -3.64 25.62 -40.25
CA THR A 246 -3.26 25.47 -38.85
C THR A 246 -2.05 26.38 -38.60
N PRO A 247 -2.13 27.42 -37.75
CA PRO A 247 -0.99 28.31 -37.56
C PRO A 247 0.15 27.45 -37.03
N LEU A 248 1.19 27.27 -37.85
CA LEU A 248 2.43 26.66 -37.41
C LEU A 248 2.87 27.45 -36.18
N LEU A 249 2.87 26.80 -35.02
CA LEU A 249 3.41 27.35 -33.77
C LEU A 249 4.94 27.40 -33.91
N SER A 250 5.43 28.34 -34.72
CA SER A 250 6.85 28.60 -34.95
C SER A 250 7.25 29.86 -34.17
N PRO A 251 7.75 29.73 -32.93
CA PRO A 251 8.21 30.86 -32.15
C PRO A 251 9.36 31.57 -32.88
N THR A 252 9.33 32.90 -32.89
CA THR A 252 10.47 33.73 -33.30
C THR A 252 11.61 33.64 -32.26
N PRO A 253 12.83 34.14 -32.52
CA PRO A 253 13.97 33.99 -31.59
C PRO A 253 13.77 34.51 -30.17
N HIS A 254 12.79 35.40 -29.96
CA HIS A 254 12.46 35.99 -28.65
C HIS A 254 11.19 35.40 -28.02
N GLN A 255 10.62 34.39 -28.67
CA GLN A 255 9.42 33.71 -28.22
C GLN A 255 9.73 32.28 -27.85
N VAL A 256 8.91 31.72 -26.97
CA VAL A 256 8.96 30.32 -26.59
C VAL A 256 7.63 29.67 -26.88
N LEU A 257 7.67 28.36 -27.16
CA LEU A 257 6.49 27.53 -27.18
C LEU A 257 6.14 27.15 -25.73
N LEU A 258 5.13 27.76 -25.13
CA LEU A 258 4.61 27.34 -23.84
C LEU A 258 3.75 26.09 -24.03
N LEU A 259 4.10 25.00 -23.33
CA LEU A 259 3.39 23.72 -23.38
C LEU A 259 2.40 23.56 -22.22
N GLY A 260 2.63 24.26 -21.10
CA GLY A 260 1.80 24.21 -19.91
C GLY A 260 2.58 24.64 -18.66
N TYR A 261 1.95 24.51 -17.49
CA TYR A 261 2.56 24.84 -16.21
C TYR A 261 2.07 23.90 -15.11
N SER A 262 2.80 23.85 -14.00
CA SER A 262 2.42 23.15 -12.77
C SER A 262 2.87 23.97 -11.57
N SER A 263 2.00 24.16 -10.57
CA SER A 263 2.34 24.80 -9.30
C SER A 263 1.89 23.91 -8.14
N ALA A 264 2.77 23.67 -7.16
CA ALA A 264 2.47 22.84 -6.00
C ALA A 264 3.34 23.22 -4.79
N TYR A 265 2.75 23.21 -3.60
CA TYR A 265 3.46 23.38 -2.31
C TYR A 265 3.05 22.28 -1.33
N GLY A 266 3.93 21.94 -0.38
CA GLY A 266 3.66 20.93 0.65
C GLY A 266 4.92 20.37 1.31
N TYR A 267 4.77 19.30 2.09
CA TYR A 267 5.88 18.64 2.78
C TYR A 267 6.28 17.32 2.08
N SER A 268 7.56 17.18 1.71
CA SER A 268 8.08 15.95 1.12
C SER A 268 8.53 14.98 2.23
N ARG A 269 7.73 13.95 2.53
CA ARG A 269 8.09 12.88 3.48
C ARG A 269 9.40 12.18 3.09
N LYS A 270 9.61 11.94 1.80
CA LYS A 270 10.84 11.32 1.26
C LYS A 270 12.11 12.16 1.48
N LYS A 271 12.01 13.49 1.42
CA LYS A 271 13.16 14.40 1.58
C LYS A 271 13.22 15.08 2.95
N GLY A 272 12.24 14.83 3.82
CA GLY A 272 12.12 15.42 5.15
C GLY A 272 12.04 16.94 5.16
N ARG A 273 11.45 17.57 4.13
CA ARG A 273 11.42 19.04 4.00
C ARG A 273 10.23 19.56 3.21
N ASP A 274 9.84 20.80 3.49
CA ASP A 274 8.88 21.54 2.66
C ASP A 274 9.41 21.76 1.25
N PHE A 275 8.49 21.75 0.30
CA PHE A 275 8.72 22.12 -1.08
C PHE A 275 7.64 23.09 -1.53
N ASP A 276 8.04 23.95 -2.45
CA ASP A 276 7.18 24.91 -3.12
C ASP A 276 7.78 25.09 -4.52
N ILE A 277 7.03 24.66 -5.54
CA ILE A 277 7.49 24.58 -6.92
C ILE A 277 6.45 25.15 -7.88
N SER A 278 6.87 26.09 -8.71
CA SER A 278 6.07 26.67 -9.79
C SER A 278 6.89 26.60 -11.07
N LEU A 279 6.48 25.71 -11.98
CA LEU A 279 7.25 25.30 -13.15
C LEU A 279 6.44 25.50 -14.44
N LEU A 280 7.02 26.22 -15.39
CA LEU A 280 6.58 26.30 -16.78
C LEU A 280 7.26 25.22 -17.61
N LYS A 281 6.51 24.60 -18.52
CA LYS A 281 7.03 23.68 -19.53
C LYS A 281 7.14 24.43 -20.84
N VAL A 282 8.36 24.53 -21.36
CA VAL A 282 8.67 25.29 -22.57
C VAL A 282 9.32 24.39 -23.63
N GLY A 283 8.91 24.54 -24.88
CA GLY A 283 9.52 23.88 -26.03
C GLY A 283 10.71 24.68 -26.52
N LYS A 284 11.91 24.11 -26.43
CA LYS A 284 13.14 24.68 -26.99
C LYS A 284 13.48 23.96 -28.28
N VAL A 285 13.88 24.69 -29.32
CA VAL A 285 14.22 24.07 -30.61
C VAL A 285 15.36 23.06 -30.41
N ILE A 286 15.19 21.83 -30.90
CA ILE A 286 16.23 20.79 -30.77
C ILE A 286 17.47 21.26 -31.54
N SER A 287 18.51 21.60 -30.80
CA SER A 287 19.78 22.11 -31.33
C SER A 287 20.90 21.09 -31.14
N GLY A 288 22.00 21.28 -31.86
CA GLY A 288 23.25 20.60 -31.57
C GLY A 288 24.28 20.78 -32.65
N SER A 289 25.52 20.45 -32.35
CA SER A 289 26.66 20.65 -33.24
C SER A 289 27.11 19.34 -33.88
N CYS A 290 27.70 19.42 -35.06
CA CYS A 290 28.56 18.34 -35.57
C CYS A 290 29.93 18.46 -34.90
N SER A 291 30.62 17.33 -34.72
CA SER A 291 32.01 17.32 -34.26
C SER A 291 32.89 16.46 -35.17
N SER A 292 34.19 16.42 -34.93
CA SER A 292 35.11 15.50 -35.63
C SER A 292 34.72 14.02 -35.47
N ASN A 293 33.96 13.69 -34.42
CA ASN A 293 33.64 12.31 -34.04
C ASN A 293 32.23 11.88 -34.48
N TYR A 294 31.37 12.80 -34.94
CA TYR A 294 30.03 12.46 -35.43
C TYR A 294 29.37 13.59 -36.24
N THR A 295 28.48 13.21 -37.15
CA THR A 295 27.67 14.13 -37.97
C THR A 295 26.19 13.93 -37.69
N VAL A 296 25.47 15.03 -37.49
CA VAL A 296 24.02 15.05 -37.29
C VAL A 296 23.31 14.84 -38.62
N ARG A 297 22.41 13.85 -38.72
CA ARG A 297 21.72 13.51 -39.99
C ARG A 297 20.48 14.37 -40.26
N SER A 298 19.66 14.63 -39.25
CA SER A 298 18.48 15.50 -39.32
C SER A 298 17.99 15.86 -37.91
N ARG A 299 17.29 16.99 -37.75
CA ARG A 299 16.60 17.41 -36.53
C ARG A 299 15.35 18.21 -36.88
N SER A 300 14.29 18.04 -36.09
CA SER A 300 13.04 18.82 -36.20
C SER A 300 12.31 18.78 -34.86
N GLY A 301 11.48 19.78 -34.58
CA GLY A 301 10.67 19.87 -33.36
C GLY A 301 11.37 20.52 -32.17
N TYR A 302 10.86 20.23 -30.97
CA TYR A 302 11.24 20.88 -29.71
C TYR A 302 11.60 19.85 -28.63
N GLU A 303 12.63 20.14 -27.83
CA GLU A 303 12.88 19.49 -26.55
C GLU A 303 12.09 20.20 -25.45
N VAL A 304 11.58 19.44 -24.48
CA VAL A 304 10.86 20.02 -23.33
C VAL A 304 11.88 20.46 -22.29
N ASP A 305 11.90 21.76 -22.01
CA ASP A 305 12.66 22.37 -20.93
C ASP A 305 11.70 22.89 -19.84
N THR A 306 12.24 23.16 -18.65
CA THR A 306 11.46 23.64 -17.51
C THR A 306 12.03 24.93 -16.95
N MET A 307 11.17 25.94 -16.80
CA MET A 307 11.53 27.23 -16.20
C MET A 307 10.74 27.46 -14.91
N VAL A 308 11.36 28.07 -13.90
CA VAL A 308 10.64 28.48 -12.68
C VAL A 308 9.89 29.77 -12.97
N PHE A 309 8.67 29.92 -12.47
CA PHE A 309 7.88 31.14 -12.64
C PHE A 309 7.42 31.70 -11.28
N ASP A 310 7.11 33.00 -11.27
CA ASP A 310 6.58 33.72 -10.12
C ASP A 310 5.07 33.41 -9.96
N GLU A 311 4.64 32.96 -8.77
CA GLU A 311 3.25 32.56 -8.50
C GLU A 311 2.21 33.64 -8.81
N SER A 312 2.61 34.92 -8.84
CA SER A 312 1.75 36.01 -9.31
C SER A 312 1.23 35.82 -10.74
N LEU A 313 1.85 34.94 -11.54
CA LEU A 313 1.42 34.58 -12.89
C LEU A 313 0.35 33.48 -12.94
N ILE A 314 0.03 32.80 -11.82
CA ILE A 314 -0.98 31.73 -11.81
C ILE A 314 -2.32 32.20 -12.39
N PRO A 315 -2.90 33.35 -11.99
CA PRO A 315 -4.18 33.80 -12.55
C PRO A 315 -4.12 34.04 -14.06
N THR A 316 -2.98 34.53 -14.57
CA THR A 316 -2.77 34.69 -16.01
C THR A 316 -2.71 33.33 -16.70
N LEU A 317 -1.92 32.40 -16.17
CA LEU A 317 -1.73 31.06 -16.71
C LEU A 317 -3.01 30.22 -16.73
N GLU A 318 -3.87 30.38 -15.71
CA GLU A 318 -5.18 29.72 -15.64
C GLU A 318 -6.13 30.14 -16.77
N THR A 319 -5.94 31.36 -17.31
CA THR A 319 -6.77 31.89 -18.41
C THR A 319 -6.21 31.60 -19.80
N MET A 320 -4.99 31.05 -19.89
CA MET A 320 -4.34 30.78 -21.17
C MET A 320 -4.70 29.39 -21.72
N LEU A 321 -4.75 29.29 -23.06
CA LEU A 321 -4.83 28.02 -23.76
C LEU A 321 -3.42 27.55 -24.13
N PHE A 322 -3.16 26.26 -23.93
CA PHE A 322 -1.88 25.62 -24.26
C PHE A 322 -2.09 24.52 -25.31
N PRO A 323 -1.10 24.27 -26.20
CA PRO A 323 0.16 24.99 -26.32
C PRO A 323 -0.01 26.37 -26.99
N CYS A 324 0.80 27.36 -26.59
CA CYS A 324 0.77 28.70 -27.19
C CYS A 324 2.18 29.29 -27.33
N VAL A 325 2.31 30.30 -28.19
CA VAL A 325 3.56 31.06 -28.35
C VAL A 325 3.50 32.29 -27.46
N ALA A 326 4.49 32.47 -26.60
CA ALA A 326 4.55 33.63 -25.71
C ALA A 326 5.96 34.19 -25.62
N GLU A 327 6.04 35.46 -25.26
CA GLU A 327 7.28 36.13 -24.88
C GLU A 327 7.35 36.16 -23.34
N LEU A 328 8.46 35.66 -22.80
CA LEU A 328 8.68 35.56 -21.36
C LEU A 328 9.56 36.71 -20.87
N GLU A 329 9.10 37.41 -19.84
CA GLU A 329 9.92 38.34 -19.09
C GLU A 329 10.55 37.59 -17.92
N VAL A 330 11.89 37.56 -17.88
CA VAL A 330 12.64 36.88 -16.83
C VAL A 330 13.36 37.87 -15.93
N LYS A 331 13.40 37.57 -14.63
CA LYS A 331 14.18 38.31 -13.62
C LYS A 331 15.06 37.36 -12.84
N ALA A 332 16.18 37.86 -12.34
CA ALA A 332 16.99 37.12 -11.36
C ALA A 332 16.32 37.22 -9.98
N ALA A 333 16.13 36.08 -9.32
CA ALA A 333 15.61 36.02 -7.96
C ALA A 333 16.39 35.01 -7.12
N PHE A 334 16.43 35.22 -5.80
CA PHE A 334 16.99 34.24 -4.87
C PHE A 334 15.89 33.31 -4.38
N ARG A 335 16.01 32.02 -4.69
CA ARG A 335 15.10 30.99 -4.16
C ARG A 335 15.93 29.90 -3.48
N ASN A 336 15.58 29.56 -2.25
CA ASN A 336 16.32 28.59 -1.42
C ASN A 336 17.83 28.88 -1.31
N GLY A 337 18.18 30.17 -1.17
CA GLY A 337 19.58 30.62 -1.03
C GLY A 337 20.42 30.52 -2.32
N ARG A 338 19.82 30.25 -3.48
CA ARG A 338 20.51 30.20 -4.77
C ARG A 338 19.92 31.23 -5.76
N PRO A 339 20.76 31.95 -6.53
CA PRO A 339 20.26 32.78 -7.61
C PRO A 339 19.69 31.90 -8.71
N GLN A 340 18.46 32.17 -9.13
CA GLN A 340 17.77 31.50 -10.22
C GLN A 340 17.12 32.54 -11.14
N ILE A 341 17.01 32.20 -12.42
CA ILE A 341 16.23 32.96 -13.38
C ILE A 341 14.78 32.49 -13.25
N ILE A 342 13.88 33.43 -12.96
CA ILE A 342 12.45 33.14 -12.84
C ILE A 342 11.67 33.95 -13.87
N VAL A 343 10.61 33.36 -14.41
CA VAL A 343 9.66 34.04 -15.28
C VAL A 343 8.75 34.92 -14.41
N ALA A 344 8.76 36.22 -14.65
CA ALA A 344 8.01 37.22 -13.89
C ALA A 344 6.91 37.92 -14.70
N GLY A 345 6.88 37.69 -16.01
CA GLY A 345 5.86 38.21 -16.91
C GLY A 345 5.68 37.31 -18.12
N ILE A 346 4.46 37.24 -18.63
CA ILE A 346 4.11 36.51 -19.86
C ILE A 346 3.35 37.46 -20.76
N LYS A 347 3.93 37.78 -21.91
CA LYS A 347 3.28 38.54 -22.97
C LYS A 347 2.86 37.55 -24.05
N SER A 348 1.59 37.15 -24.02
CA SER A 348 1.02 36.37 -25.11
C SER A 348 0.80 37.27 -26.32
N LYS A 349 1.22 36.82 -27.49
CA LYS A 349 0.64 37.26 -28.76
C LYS A 349 -0.05 36.04 -29.32
N TYR A 350 -1.34 36.19 -29.62
CA TYR A 350 -2.29 35.12 -29.90
C TYR A 350 -2.82 34.44 -28.63
N SER A 351 -3.79 35.08 -27.95
CA SER A 351 -5.02 34.31 -27.73
C SER A 351 -5.58 34.03 -29.11
N ALA A 352 -5.96 32.78 -29.40
CA ALA A 352 -7.00 32.60 -30.41
C ALA A 352 -8.18 33.41 -29.87
N SER A 353 -8.32 34.62 -30.44
CA SER A 353 -9.60 35.23 -30.62
C SER A 353 -10.29 34.31 -31.62
#